data_AF-A0A526XMN2-F1
#
_entry.id   AF-A0A526XMN2-F1
#
_cell.length_a   1.000
_cell.length_b   1.000
_cell.length_c   1.000
_cell.angle_alpha   90.00
_cell.angle_beta   90.00
_cell.angle_gamma   90.00
#
_symmetry.space_group_name_H-M   'P 1'
#
loop_
_entity.id
_entity.type
_entity.pdbx_description
1 polymer ?
#
loop_
_entity_poly.entity_id
_entity_poly.type
_entity_poly.pdbx_seq_one_letter_code
_entity_poly.pdbx_strand_id
1 'polypeptide(L)' 'GCHGPAALGSAIPSLDGHAADDIVAQMQAFRSGERKATVMDRIASGFTEAETRAIAEWLAKPEAARHAQ' A
#
# COMPACT_ATOMS: atom_id res chain seq x y z
N GLY A 1 -6.69 8.36 -5.65
CA GLY A 1 -5.44 7.69 -5.28
C GLY A 1 -5.00 6.76 -6.40
N CYS A 2 -3.72 6.39 -6.47
CA CYS A 2 -3.17 5.54 -7.53
C CYS A 2 -3.64 4.09 -7.48
N HIS A 3 -4.10 3.60 -6.32
CA HIS A 3 -4.49 2.20 -6.10
C HIS A 3 -6.01 1.99 -5.95
N GLY A 4 -6.81 3.06 -6.13
CA GLY A 4 -8.26 3.00 -5.99
C GLY A 4 -8.98 2.58 -7.28
N PRO A 5 -10.32 2.60 -7.31
CA PRO A 5 -11.14 2.14 -8.44
C PRO A 5 -10.77 2.78 -9.80
N ALA A 6 -10.26 4.01 -9.79
CA ALA A 6 -9.81 4.70 -11.00
C ALA A 6 -8.57 4.06 -11.67
N ALA A 7 -7.88 3.15 -11.00
CA ALA A 7 -6.71 2.43 -11.52
C ALA A 7 -7.05 1.02 -12.05
N LEU A 8 -8.33 0.61 -12.02
CA LEU A 8 -8.76 -0.66 -12.58
C LEU A 8 -8.42 -0.73 -14.08
N GLY A 9 -7.73 -1.79 -14.49
CA GLY A 9 -7.24 -1.97 -15.87
C GLY A 9 -5.89 -1.31 -16.17
N SER A 10 -5.28 -0.63 -15.18
CA SER A 10 -3.91 -0.13 -15.28
C SER A 10 -2.89 -1.17 -14.79
N ALA A 11 -1.60 -0.86 -14.95
CA ALA A 11 -0.51 -1.66 -14.37
C ALA A 11 -0.36 -1.49 -12.84
N ILE A 12 -1.11 -0.58 -12.23
CA ILE A 12 -1.07 -0.33 -10.79
C ILE A 12 -2.00 -1.35 -10.09
N PRO A 13 -1.47 -2.21 -9.20
CA PRO A 13 -2.27 -3.22 -8.54
C PRO A 13 -3.27 -2.60 -7.54
N SER A 14 -4.43 -3.23 -7.39
CA SER A 14 -5.33 -2.92 -6.27
C SER A 14 -4.66 -3.29 -4.94
N LEU A 15 -5.00 -2.55 -3.88
CA LEU A 15 -4.59 -2.86 -2.52
C LEU A 15 -5.65 -3.68 -1.76
N ASP A 16 -6.81 -3.91 -2.37
CA ASP A 16 -7.89 -4.64 -1.73
C ASP A 16 -7.57 -6.13 -1.59
N GLY A 17 -7.91 -6.70 -0.44
CA GLY A 17 -7.73 -8.12 -0.14
C GLY A 17 -6.31 -8.51 0.27
N HIS A 18 -5.36 -7.58 0.31
CA HIS A 18 -4.03 -7.82 0.86
C HIS A 18 -4.05 -7.75 2.39
N ALA A 19 -3.38 -8.71 3.04
CA ALA A 19 -3.20 -8.67 4.49
C ALA A 19 -2.27 -7.51 4.88
N ALA A 20 -2.43 -6.97 6.09
CA ALA A 20 -1.60 -5.87 6.57
C ALA A 20 -0.10 -6.23 6.54
N ASP A 21 0.25 -7.45 6.95
CA ASP A 21 1.64 -7.92 6.96
C ASP A 21 2.23 -7.98 5.53
N ASP A 22 1.43 -8.36 4.53
CA ASP A 22 1.87 -8.35 3.13
C ASP A 22 2.15 -6.92 2.66
N ILE A 23 1.27 -5.97 2.99
CA ILE A 23 1.44 -4.55 2.63
C ILE A 23 2.71 -3.99 3.29
N VAL A 24 2.94 -4.29 4.57
CA VAL A 24 4.16 -3.90 5.29
C VAL A 24 5.40 -4.47 4.62
N ALA A 25 5.41 -5.76 4.30
CA ALA A 25 6.54 -6.41 3.64
C ALA A 25 6.85 -5.78 2.28
N GLN A 26 5.82 -5.46 1.49
CA GLN A 26 6.01 -4.78 0.20
C GLN A 26 6.56 -3.36 0.37
N MET A 27 6.07 -2.60 1.34
CA MET A 27 6.57 -1.26 1.64
C MET A 27 8.05 -1.29 2.08
N GLN A 28 8.43 -2.26 2.91
CA GLN A 28 9.82 -2.46 3.30
C GLN A 28 10.71 -2.83 2.11
N ALA A 29 10.24 -3.73 1.23
CA ALA A 29 10.97 -4.11 0.03
C ALA A 29 11.15 -2.94 -0.96
N PHE A 30 10.16 -2.05 -1.07
CA PHE A 30 10.29 -0.82 -1.87
C PHE A 30 11.27 0.18 -1.24
N ARG A 31 11.22 0.34 0.08
CA ARG A 31 12.11 1.25 0.82
C ARG A 31 13.57 0.79 0.78
N SER A 32 13.83 -0.51 0.88
CA SER A 32 15.18 -1.08 0.79
C SER A 32 15.70 -1.13 -0.64
N GLY A 33 14.83 -0.98 -1.64
CA GLY A 33 15.17 -1.13 -3.06
C GLY A 33 15.27 -2.58 -3.53
N GLU A 34 14.95 -3.55 -2.68
CA GLU A 34 14.83 -4.98 -3.03
C GLU A 34 13.77 -5.19 -4.11
N ARG A 35 12.64 -4.48 -3.98
CA ARG A 35 11.60 -4.42 -5.00
C ARG A 35 11.75 -3.15 -5.82
N LYS A 36 11.94 -3.30 -7.14
CA LYS A 36 11.95 -2.18 -8.07
C LYS A 36 10.57 -1.54 -8.17
N ALA A 37 10.53 -0.22 -8.10
CA ALA A 37 9.33 0.60 -8.25
C ALA A 37 9.61 1.81 -9.13
N THR A 38 8.56 2.33 -9.76
CA THR A 38 8.60 3.61 -10.49
C THR A 38 8.36 4.80 -9.54
N VAL A 39 7.51 4.61 -8.53
CA VAL A 39 7.08 5.65 -7.59
C VAL A 39 7.05 5.18 -6.12
N MET A 40 6.79 3.89 -5.88
CA MET A 40 6.56 3.37 -4.52
C MET A 40 7.80 3.40 -3.63
N ASP A 41 9.00 3.44 -4.19
CA ASP A 41 10.27 3.66 -3.47
C ASP A 41 10.27 5.01 -2.74
N ARG A 42 9.81 6.07 -3.41
CA ARG A 42 9.69 7.42 -2.84
C ARG A 42 8.58 7.49 -1.80
N ILE A 43 7.44 6.86 -2.08
CA ILE A 43 6.31 6.81 -1.15
C ILE A 43 6.69 6.05 0.12
N ALA A 44 7.31 4.87 -0.01
CA ALA A 44 7.70 4.04 1.13
C ALA A 44 8.79 4.68 2.00
N SER A 45 9.64 5.52 1.41
CA SER A 45 10.65 6.27 2.16
C SER A 45 10.08 7.41 3.01
N GLY A 46 8.83 7.84 2.74
CA GLY A 46 8.18 8.94 3.43
C GLY A 46 7.51 8.58 4.76
N PHE A 47 7.45 7.28 5.12
CA PHE A 47 6.78 6.81 6.32
C PHE A 47 7.75 6.04 7.22
N THR A 48 7.55 6.17 8.53
CA THR A 48 8.20 5.31 9.53
C THR A 48 7.60 3.90 9.51
N GLU A 49 8.23 2.95 10.19
CA GLU A 49 7.70 1.58 10.30
C GLU A 49 6.35 1.54 11.02
N ALA A 50 6.20 2.35 12.08
CA ALA A 50 4.95 2.45 12.82
C ALA A 50 3.81 3.03 11.96
N GLU A 51 4.09 4.10 11.21
CA GLU A 51 3.11 4.67 10.27
C GLU A 51 2.78 3.70 9.14
N THR A 52 3.79 3.03 8.57
CA THR A 52 3.61 2.00 7.54
C THR A 52 2.67 0.90 8.03
N ARG A 53 2.86 0.43 9.27
CA ARG A 53 1.99 -0.57 9.88
C ARG A 53 0.57 -0.07 10.07
N ALA A 54 0.40 1.13 10.62
CA ALA A 54 -0.92 1.74 10.81
C ALA A 54 -1.68 1.93 9.48
N ILE A 55 -0.98 2.36 8.43
CA ILE A 55 -1.53 2.50 7.07
C ILE A 55 -1.93 1.12 6.52
N ALA A 56 -1.08 0.11 6.67
CA ALA A 56 -1.34 -1.25 6.20
C ALA A 56 -2.56 -1.88 6.90
N GLU A 57 -2.68 -1.71 8.22
CA GLU A 57 -3.84 -2.20 8.99
C GLU A 57 -5.14 -1.51 8.57
N TRP A 58 -5.08 -0.22 8.24
CA TRP A 58 -6.23 0.49 7.70
C TRP A 58 -6.58 0.02 6.28
N LEU A 59 -5.59 -0.20 5.42
CA LEU A 59 -5.77 -0.68 4.04
C LEU A 59 -6.24 -2.13 3.95
N ALA A 60 -5.86 -3.00 4.88
CA ALA A 60 -6.29 -4.40 4.90
C ALA A 60 -7.81 -4.55 5.13
N LYS A 61 -8.47 -3.50 5.60
CA LYS A 61 -9.93 -3.46 5.68
C LYS A 61 -10.53 -3.33 4.27
N PRO A 62 -11.69 -3.97 4.00
CA PRO A 62 -12.39 -3.79 2.72
C PRO A 62 -12.64 -2.31 2.43
N GLU A 63 -12.57 -1.90 1.17
CA GLU A 63 -12.83 -0.50 0.77
C GLU A 63 -14.15 0.03 1.35
N ALA A 64 -15.21 -0.76 1.30
CA ALA A 64 -16.51 -0.42 1.89
C ALA A 64 -16.41 -0.05 3.39
N ALA A 65 -15.54 -0.71 4.15
CA ALA A 65 -15.32 -0.44 5.57
C ALA A 65 -14.40 0.77 5.81
N ARG A 66 -13.54 1.13 4.85
CA ARG A 66 -12.63 2.29 4.96
C ARG A 66 -13.36 3.62 4.75
N HIS A 67 -14.34 3.64 3.84
CA HIS A 67 -15.09 4.84 3.42
C HIS A 67 -16.31 5.17 4.30
N ALA A 68 -16.68 4.28 5.22
CA ALA A 68 -17.74 4.49 6.19
C ALA A 68 -17.29 5.27 7.45
N GLN A 69 -16.06 5.78 7.46
CA GLN A 69 -15.37 6.44 8.58
C GLN A 69 -15.23 7.94 8.33
#